data_AF-A0A5D0RM14-F1
#
_entry.id   AF-A0A5D0RM14-F1
#
_cell.length_a   1.000
_cell.length_b   1.000
_cell.length_c   1.000
_cell.angle_alpha   90.00
_cell.angle_beta   90.00
_cell.angle_gamma   90.00
#
_symmetry.space_group_name_H-M   'P 1'
#
loop_
_entity.id
_entity.type
_entity.pdbx_description
1 polymer ?
#
loop_
_entity_poly.entity_id
_entity_poly.type
_entity_poly.pdbx_seq_one_letter_code
_entity_poly.pdbx_strand_id
1 'polypeptide(L)' 'MLVGQRRMKILDYLKKNTSSTTKELANLFNVSENTIRRDLSYLEKQGLINRDRNGAMISSIHPETNFLLNYNKNK' A
#
# COMPACT_ATOMS: atom_id res chain seq x y z
N MET A 1 -10.07 -15.52 4.66
CA MET A 1 -9.85 -14.85 3.35
C MET A 1 -8.57 -15.40 2.71
N LEU A 2 -8.62 -15.70 1.42
CA LEU A 2 -7.43 -16.17 0.67
C LEU A 2 -6.36 -15.07 0.58
N VAL A 3 -5.08 -15.45 0.50
CA VAL A 3 -3.95 -14.52 0.46
C VAL A 3 -4.04 -13.56 -0.73
N GLY A 4 -4.32 -14.08 -1.93
CA GLY A 4 -4.47 -13.24 -3.14
C GLY A 4 -5.59 -12.21 -3.03
N GLN A 5 -6.76 -12.63 -2.52
CA GLN A 5 -7.89 -11.72 -2.28
C GLN A 5 -7.53 -10.61 -1.29
N ARG A 6 -6.79 -10.93 -0.21
CA ARG A 6 -6.35 -9.92 0.76
C ARG A 6 -5.43 -8.89 0.11
N ARG A 7 -4.45 -9.35 -0.68
CA ARG A 7 -3.50 -8.47 -1.38
C ARG A 7 -4.20 -7.53 -2.35
N MET A 8 -5.18 -8.03 -3.10
CA MET A 8 -6.01 -7.17 -3.96
C MET A 8 -6.76 -6.12 -3.16
N LYS A 9 -7.43 -6.51 -2.07
CA LYS A 9 -8.14 -5.55 -1.21
C LYS A 9 -7.21 -4.53 -0.55
N ILE A 10 -6.00 -4.91 -0.16
CA ILE A 10 -4.97 -3.98 0.35
C ILE A 10 -4.61 -2.97 -0.74
N LEU A 11 -4.36 -3.43 -1.98
CA LEU A 11 -4.04 -2.55 -3.10
C LEU A 11 -5.19 -1.57 -3.39
N ASP A 12 -6.42 -2.05 -3.44
CA ASP A 12 -7.60 -1.21 -3.66
C ASP A 12 -7.81 -0.20 -2.53
N TYR A 13 -7.54 -0.59 -1.28
CA TYR A 13 -7.58 0.31 -0.14
C TYR A 13 -6.52 1.41 -0.25
N LEU A 14 -5.29 1.06 -0.63
CA LEU A 14 -4.20 2.03 -0.80
C LEU A 14 -4.43 2.96 -2.00
N LYS A 15 -5.07 2.48 -3.08
CA LYS A 15 -5.49 3.34 -4.20
C LYS A 15 -6.50 4.41 -3.78
N LYS A 16 -7.38 4.10 -2.82
CA LYS A 16 -8.43 5.02 -2.33
C LYS A 16 -7.94 5.98 -1.25
N ASN A 17 -7.07 5.51 -0.35
CA ASN A 17 -6.68 6.26 0.84
C ASN A 17 -5.24 6.84 0.76
N THR A 18 -4.58 6.71 -0.40
CA THR A 18 -3.21 7.15 -0.71
C THR A 18 -2.12 6.42 0.08
N SER A 19 -2.30 6.23 1.39
CA SER A 19 -1.37 5.54 2.29
C SER A 19 -2.09 4.88 3.46
N SER A 20 -1.44 3.93 4.13
CA SER A 20 -1.93 3.34 5.39
C SER A 20 -0.81 2.72 6.20
N THR A 21 -1.00 2.66 7.52
CA THR A 21 -0.06 1.98 8.41
C THR A 21 -0.29 0.46 8.42
N THR A 22 0.73 -0.29 8.83
CA THR A 22 0.59 -1.76 8.99
C THR A 22 -0.48 -2.10 10.02
N LYS A 23 -0.59 -1.31 11.10
CA LYS A 23 -1.56 -1.50 12.18
C LYS A 23 -3.00 -1.27 11.72
N GLU A 24 -3.24 -0.23 10.93
CA GLU A 24 -4.56 0.05 10.34
C GLU A 24 -5.01 -1.09 9.44
N LEU A 25 -4.16 -1.53 8.50
CA LEU A 25 -4.48 -2.64 7.61
C LEU A 25 -4.70 -3.95 8.39
N ALA A 26 -3.94 -4.18 9.46
CA ALA A 26 -4.10 -5.35 10.31
C ALA A 26 -5.49 -5.39 10.97
N ASN A 27 -5.89 -4.26 11.54
CA ASN A 27 -7.22 -4.10 12.14
C ASN A 27 -8.33 -4.21 11.08
N LEU A 28 -8.18 -3.54 9.94
CA LEU A 28 -9.17 -3.52 8.86
C LEU A 28 -9.43 -4.91 8.27
N PHE A 29 -8.37 -5.70 8.06
CA PHE A 29 -8.47 -7.04 7.48
C PHE A 29 -8.58 -8.15 8.53
N ASN A 30 -8.62 -7.80 9.81
CA ASN A 30 -8.65 -8.70 10.96
C ASN A 30 -7.57 -9.79 10.87
N VAL A 31 -6.31 -9.37 10.68
CA VAL A 31 -5.13 -10.26 10.61
C VAL A 31 -3.97 -9.67 11.41
N SER A 32 -2.97 -10.48 11.74
CA SER A 32 -1.77 -9.97 12.41
C SER A 32 -1.02 -8.95 11.55
N GLU A 33 -0.34 -7.99 12.20
CA GLU A 33 0.57 -7.08 11.52
C GLU A 33 1.67 -7.82 10.72
N ASN A 34 2.14 -8.97 11.21
CA ASN A 34 3.13 -9.78 10.48
C ASN A 34 2.55 -10.33 9.15
N THR A 35 1.26 -10.67 9.11
CA THR A 35 0.58 -11.03 7.87
C THR A 35 0.53 -9.86 6.89
N ILE A 36 0.17 -8.66 7.37
CA ILE A 36 0.19 -7.44 6.54
C ILE A 36 1.61 -7.14 6.05
N ARG A 37 2.64 -7.20 6.90
CA ARG A 37 4.03 -6.97 6.48
C ARG A 37 4.44 -7.90 5.33
N ARG A 38 4.07 -9.18 5.40
CA ARG A 38 4.33 -10.16 4.32
C ARG A 38 3.59 -9.83 3.03
N ASP A 39 2.34 -9.40 3.13
CA ASP A 39 1.56 -9.00 1.96
C ASP A 39 2.08 -7.71 1.33
N LEU A 40 2.44 -6.71 2.13
CA LEU A 40 3.06 -5.47 1.66
C LEU A 40 4.43 -5.73 1.03
N SER A 41 5.29 -6.57 1.64
CA SER A 41 6.56 -7.00 1.03
C SER A 41 6.35 -7.67 -0.32
N TYR A 42 5.29 -8.47 -0.47
CA TYR A 42 4.97 -9.10 -1.75
C TYR A 42 4.57 -8.05 -2.79
N LEU A 43 3.63 -7.16 -2.45
CA LEU A 43 3.14 -6.11 -3.37
C LEU A 43 4.25 -5.13 -3.78
N GLU A 44 5.15 -4.78 -2.87
CA GLU A 44 6.31 -3.95 -3.14
C GLU A 44 7.30 -4.63 -4.10
N LYS A 45 7.59 -5.92 -3.90
CA LYS A 45 8.42 -6.70 -4.85
C LYS A 45 7.81 -6.79 -6.24
N GLN A 46 6.49 -6.64 -6.37
CA GLN A 46 5.80 -6.55 -7.66
C GLN A 46 5.76 -5.13 -8.24
N GLY A 47 6.35 -4.14 -7.55
CA GLY A 47 6.34 -2.74 -7.97
C GLY A 47 4.98 -2.07 -7.87
N LEU A 48 4.02 -2.64 -7.11
CA LEU A 48 2.64 -2.15 -7.02
C LEU A 48 2.41 -1.12 -5.91
N ILE A 49 3.29 -1.12 -4.90
CA ILE A 49 3.28 -0.18 -3.78
C ILE A 49 4.71 0.20 -3.41
N ASN A 50 4.89 1.35 -2.76
CA ASN A 50 6.13 1.72 -2.09
C ASN A 50 5.90 1.64 -0.59
N ARG A 51 6.84 1.06 0.16
CA ARG A 51 6.78 1.08 1.62
C ARG A 51 7.71 2.12 2.20
N ASP A 52 7.32 2.60 3.36
CA ASP A 52 8.19 3.36 4.24
C ASP A 52 8.24 2.65 5.61
N ARG A 53 9.13 3.07 6.52
CA ARG A 53 9.32 2.37 7.82
C ARG A 53 8.01 2.18 8.61
N ASN A 54 7.04 3.07 8.42
CA ASN A 54 5.78 3.10 9.17
C ASN A 54 4.54 2.66 8.38
N GLY A 55 4.64 2.31 7.09
CA GLY A 55 3.44 2.01 6.29
C GLY A 55 3.68 1.65 4.83
N ALA A 56 2.63 1.81 4.03
CA ALA A 56 2.63 1.60 2.58
C ALA A 56 1.85 2.70 1.86
N MET A 57 2.30 3.06 0.66
CA MET A 57 1.70 4.03 -0.26
C MET A 57 1.60 3.37 -1.65
N ILE A 58 0.63 3.76 -2.48
CA ILE A 58 0.57 3.28 -3.87
C ILE A 58 1.84 3.69 -4.62
N SER A 59 2.47 2.78 -5.37
CA SER A 59 3.63 3.14 -6.20
C SER A 59 3.08 3.90 -7.40
N SER A 60 3.61 5.09 -7.62
CA SER A 60 3.22 5.97 -8.72
C SER A 60 3.79 5.52 -10.07
N ILE A 61 4.06 4.22 -10.27
CA ILE A 61 4.47 3.67 -11.58
C ILE A 61 3.22 3.50 -12.47
N HIS A 62 2.32 4.47 -12.41
CA HIS A 62 1.46 4.87 -13.51
C HIS A 62 1.95 6.28 -13.90
N PRO A 63 2.55 6.47 -15.09
CA PRO A 63 3.29 7.68 -15.45
C PRO A 63 2.53 9.00 -15.28
N GLU A 64 1.20 8.99 -15.29
CA GLU A 64 0.38 10.19 -15.07
C GLU A 64 0.38 10.71 -13.62
N THR A 65 0.57 9.84 -12.63
CA THR A 65 0.37 10.21 -11.21
C THR A 65 1.60 10.82 -10.54
N ASN A 66 2.79 10.55 -11.07
CA ASN A 66 4.05 10.96 -10.45
C ASN A 66 4.31 12.46 -10.62
N PHE A 67 3.67 13.09 -11.61
CA PHE A 67 3.73 14.53 -11.83
C PHE A 67 2.97 15.30 -10.72
N LEU A 68 1.78 14.82 -10.34
CA LEU A 68 0.92 15.52 -9.38
C LEU A 68 1.37 15.35 -7.93
N LEU A 69 1.94 14.19 -7.57
CA LEU A 69 2.40 13.93 -6.20
C LEU A 69 3.69 14.71 -5.86
N ASN A 70 4.59 14.89 -6.83
CA ASN A 70 5.83 15.66 -6.63
C ASN A 70 5.61 17.17 -6.74
N TYR A 71 4.57 17.61 -7.47
CA TYR A 71 4.18 19.02 -7.55
C TYR A 71 3.66 19.56 -6.21
N ASN A 72 2.92 18.74 -5.45
CA ASN A 72 2.35 19.16 -4.16
C ASN A 72 3.30 19.00 -2.96
N LYS A 73 4.44 18.33 -3.12
CA LYS A 73 5.47 18.21 -2.07
C LYS A 73 6.48 19.36 -2.05
N ASN A 74 6.51 20.19 -3.09
CA ASN A 74 7.47 21.30 -3.23
C ASN A 74 6.80 22.68 -3.12
N LYS A 75 5.69 22.78 -2.38
CA LYS A 75 5.02 24.04 -2.09
C LYS A 75 4.88 24.24 -0.59
#